data_AF-A0A0V1N0D5-F1
#
_entry.id   AF-A0A0V1N0D5-F1
#
_cell.length_a   1.000
_cell.length_b   1.000
_cell.length_c   1.000
_cell.angle_alpha   90.00
_cell.angle_beta   90.00
_cell.angle_gamma   90.00
#
_symmetry.space_group_name_H-M   'P 1'
#
loop_
_entity.id
_entity.type
_entity.pdbx_description
1 polymer ?
#
loop_
_entity_poly.entity_id
_entity_poly.type
_entity_poly.pdbx_seq_one_letter_code
_entity_poly.pdbx_strand_id
1 'polypeptide(L)'
;MELSGSRRRVAYFFNETLPLFHFGPGHAMKPYRHFLVDDLVQGYGLDNKMSLVRYEPASKEEMIIYHDSYYIDFISQPMENLKFEKANVKNEIYLDTDCPKFTGLFDYCQLIAGGSLAAARSLNNGFCDIAINWGGGLHHAKWNRAYGFCYVNDPVLAIVELLKYNRRVLYLDIDCHHGDGVEAAFYSTNRVMTLSFHLYEKNFFPGTGNMNDIGVGAGLHHSSNVPLKMGITDHDYEQIFKPIVSNVLQRYQPNVIVMQCGTDSLAGDRLGRLNLTLKGHSNCVKFVISKNIPLILLGGGGYRPANAARCWTLETAIALEEELPISIPEIESYEYFAPEFRLEISPVSIENKNTSSYINDILQRVLKNVNSVEIAPSIQLE
;
A
#
# COMPACT_ATOMS: atom_id res chain seq x y z
N MET A 1 -13.42 -16.11 -29.18
CA MET A 1 -12.34 -16.98 -28.66
C MET A 1 -12.15 -16.59 -27.21
N GLU A 2 -12.78 -17.32 -26.30
CA GLU A 2 -12.50 -17.21 -24.88
C GLU A 2 -11.09 -17.76 -24.66
N LEU A 3 -10.14 -16.89 -24.33
CA LEU A 3 -8.88 -17.34 -23.74
C LEU A 3 -9.26 -17.87 -22.36
N SER A 4 -9.37 -19.19 -22.22
CA SER A 4 -9.40 -19.86 -20.93
C SER A 4 -8.06 -19.63 -20.25
N GLY A 5 -7.88 -18.47 -19.62
CA GLY A 5 -6.72 -18.18 -18.80
C GLY A 5 -6.71 -19.14 -17.61
N SER A 6 -5.62 -19.85 -17.39
CA SER A 6 -5.42 -20.58 -16.14
C SER A 6 -5.62 -19.63 -14.95
N ARG A 7 -6.35 -20.09 -13.92
CA ARG A 7 -6.53 -19.35 -12.66
C ARG A 7 -5.18 -18.81 -12.17
N ARG A 8 -5.12 -17.53 -11.80
CA ARG A 8 -3.86 -16.89 -11.39
C ARG A 8 -3.28 -17.57 -10.14
N ARG A 9 -1.96 -17.76 -10.12
CA ARG A 9 -1.24 -18.31 -8.98
C ARG A 9 -1.06 -17.20 -7.95
N VAL A 10 -1.65 -17.40 -6.77
CA VAL A 10 -1.57 -16.44 -5.66
C VAL A 10 -0.63 -16.99 -4.59
N ALA A 11 0.27 -16.14 -4.10
CA ALA A 11 1.11 -16.41 -2.95
C ALA A 11 0.81 -15.39 -1.84
N TYR A 12 0.63 -15.86 -0.62
CA TYR A 12 0.29 -15.07 0.56
C TYR A 12 1.43 -15.13 1.57
N PHE A 13 2.01 -13.97 1.88
CA PHE A 13 3.17 -13.81 2.72
C PHE A 13 2.74 -13.41 4.12
N PHE A 14 3.10 -14.22 5.11
CA PHE A 14 2.73 -14.00 6.51
C PHE A 14 3.86 -14.35 7.46
N ASN A 15 3.80 -13.78 8.66
CA ASN A 15 4.75 -14.06 9.74
C ASN A 15 4.04 -13.93 11.08
N GLU A 16 4.08 -14.98 11.89
CA GLU A 16 3.34 -15.07 13.16
C GLU A 16 3.87 -14.13 14.25
N THR A 17 5.08 -13.58 14.07
CA THR A 17 5.68 -12.65 15.03
C THR A 17 5.23 -11.21 14.77
N LEU A 18 4.92 -10.85 13.52
CA LEU A 18 4.54 -9.48 13.14
C LEU A 18 3.33 -8.93 13.93
N PRO A 19 2.26 -9.71 14.21
CA PRO A 19 1.13 -9.23 15.00
C PRO A 19 1.45 -8.92 16.47
N LEU A 20 2.57 -9.43 16.99
CA LEU A 20 2.94 -9.35 18.42
C LEU A 20 3.55 -8.00 18.80
N PHE A 21 4.00 -7.21 17.83
CA PHE A 21 4.59 -5.89 18.12
C PHE A 21 3.54 -4.88 18.57
N HIS A 22 3.93 -4.00 19.50
CA HIS A 22 3.05 -3.00 20.07
C HIS A 22 3.73 -1.63 20.15
N PHE A 23 3.21 -0.66 19.38
CA PHE A 23 3.77 0.69 19.25
C PHE A 23 3.66 1.55 20.52
N GLY A 24 2.91 1.09 21.52
CA GLY A 24 2.72 1.76 22.80
C GLY A 24 1.25 2.07 23.11
N PRO A 25 0.94 2.34 24.39
CA PRO A 25 -0.42 2.68 24.81
C PRO A 25 -0.97 3.89 24.03
N GLY A 26 -2.23 3.83 23.61
CA GLY A 26 -2.90 4.93 22.90
C GLY A 26 -2.54 5.12 21.43
N HIS A 27 -1.40 4.57 20.97
CA HIS A 27 -0.94 4.69 19.59
C HIS A 27 -1.94 4.09 18.58
N ALA A 28 -2.10 4.73 17.41
CA ALA A 28 -3.11 4.34 16.42
C ALA A 28 -2.71 3.09 15.61
N MET A 29 -1.43 2.95 15.24
CA MET A 29 -0.93 1.74 14.59
C MET A 29 -1.02 0.53 15.53
N LYS A 30 -1.64 -0.55 15.04
CA LYS A 30 -1.90 -1.79 15.77
C LYS A 30 -1.52 -3.01 14.91
N PRO A 31 -0.27 -3.52 15.02
CA PRO A 31 0.18 -4.67 14.24
C PRO A 31 -0.69 -5.93 14.39
N TYR A 32 -1.40 -6.10 15.51
CA TYR A 32 -2.33 -7.22 15.70
C TYR A 32 -3.44 -7.32 14.63
N ARG A 33 -3.71 -6.26 13.85
CA ARG A 33 -4.60 -6.33 12.68
C ARG A 33 -4.16 -7.38 11.65
N HIS A 34 -2.87 -7.72 11.60
CA HIS A 34 -2.35 -8.77 10.72
C HIS A 34 -2.80 -10.17 11.17
N PHE A 35 -2.85 -10.42 12.49
CA PHE A 35 -3.44 -11.64 13.02
C PHE A 35 -4.93 -11.75 12.66
N LEU A 36 -5.69 -10.65 12.74
CA LEU A 36 -7.12 -10.66 12.40
C LEU A 36 -7.39 -11.03 10.93
N VAL A 37 -6.56 -10.54 9.99
CA VAL A 37 -6.72 -10.91 8.57
C VAL A 37 -6.29 -12.35 8.33
N ASP A 38 -5.20 -12.81 8.94
CA ASP A 38 -4.73 -14.20 8.81
C ASP A 38 -5.80 -15.19 9.31
N ASP A 39 -6.41 -14.90 10.46
CA ASP A 39 -7.46 -15.72 11.08
C ASP A 39 -8.76 -15.73 10.24
N LEU A 40 -9.14 -14.59 9.64
CA LEU A 40 -10.27 -14.54 8.69
C LEU A 40 -9.97 -15.30 7.39
N VAL A 41 -8.76 -15.14 6.83
CA VAL A 41 -8.31 -15.85 5.62
C VAL A 41 -8.40 -17.36 5.83
N GLN A 42 -7.96 -17.85 7.00
CA GLN A 42 -8.09 -19.25 7.38
C GLN A 42 -9.55 -19.65 7.62
N GLY A 43 -10.32 -18.83 8.35
CA GLY A 43 -11.74 -19.11 8.67
C GLY A 43 -12.63 -19.23 7.43
N TYR A 44 -12.34 -18.47 6.38
CA TYR A 44 -13.03 -18.58 5.09
C TYR A 44 -12.44 -19.68 4.18
N GLY A 45 -11.38 -20.36 4.60
CA GLY A 45 -10.72 -21.43 3.84
C GLY A 45 -9.96 -20.95 2.60
N LEU A 46 -9.58 -19.66 2.55
CA LEU A 46 -8.86 -19.07 1.42
C LEU A 46 -7.40 -19.53 1.36
N ASP A 47 -6.82 -19.82 2.51
CA ASP A 47 -5.48 -20.41 2.68
C ASP A 47 -5.29 -21.70 1.86
N ASN A 48 -6.33 -22.53 1.74
CA ASN A 48 -6.31 -23.77 0.95
C ASN A 48 -6.27 -23.55 -0.58
N LYS A 49 -6.36 -22.29 -1.04
CA LYS A 49 -6.48 -21.92 -2.46
C LYS A 49 -5.27 -21.12 -2.96
N MET A 50 -4.26 -20.93 -2.11
CA MET A 50 -3.05 -20.15 -2.43
C MET A 50 -1.81 -20.78 -1.82
N SER A 51 -0.65 -20.34 -2.28
CA SER A 51 0.62 -20.73 -1.66
C SER A 51 0.86 -19.86 -0.43
N LEU A 52 0.84 -20.45 0.75
CA LEU A 52 1.26 -19.78 1.98
C LEU A 52 2.79 -19.75 2.05
N VAL A 53 3.35 -18.55 2.20
CA VAL A 53 4.81 -18.33 2.19
C VAL A 53 5.22 -17.65 3.49
N ARG A 54 6.03 -18.35 4.27
CA ARG A 54 6.81 -17.72 5.35
C ARG A 54 8.04 -17.07 4.75
N TYR A 55 8.44 -15.95 5.31
CA TYR A 55 9.61 -15.20 4.88
C TYR A 55 10.56 -14.92 6.03
N GLU A 56 11.82 -14.76 5.68
CA GLU A 56 12.87 -14.39 6.63
C GLU A 56 12.90 -12.87 6.84
N PRO A 57 13.32 -12.41 8.03
CA PRO A 57 13.57 -10.99 8.27
C PRO A 57 14.64 -10.45 7.32
N ALA A 58 14.42 -9.24 6.78
CA ALA A 58 15.42 -8.59 5.94
C ALA A 58 16.69 -8.24 6.73
N SER A 59 17.84 -8.41 6.09
CA SER A 59 19.13 -7.98 6.59
C SER A 59 19.29 -6.46 6.52
N LYS A 60 20.28 -5.92 7.26
CA LYS A 60 20.65 -4.51 7.14
C LYS A 60 21.11 -4.18 5.72
N GLU A 61 21.86 -5.09 5.11
CA GLU A 61 22.42 -4.98 3.76
C GLU A 61 21.31 -4.79 2.72
N GLU A 62 20.18 -5.49 2.89
CA GLU A 62 19.02 -5.30 2.03
C GLU A 62 18.33 -3.95 2.25
N MET A 63 18.24 -3.46 3.49
CA MET A 63 17.62 -2.17 3.80
C MET A 63 18.43 -0.98 3.28
N ILE A 64 19.77 -1.03 3.38
CA ILE A 64 20.65 0.07 2.95
C ILE A 64 20.75 0.22 1.43
N ILE A 65 20.11 -0.66 0.65
CA ILE A 65 19.92 -0.48 -0.80
C ILE A 65 19.17 0.85 -1.07
N TYR A 66 18.26 1.25 -0.18
CA TYR A 66 17.57 2.54 -0.24
C TYR A 66 17.89 3.44 0.94
N HIS A 67 17.91 2.90 2.15
CA HIS A 67 18.05 3.70 3.36
C HIS A 67 19.49 4.11 3.62
N ASP A 68 19.65 5.26 4.27
CA ASP A 68 20.93 5.70 4.79
C ASP A 68 21.49 4.69 5.80
N SER A 69 22.76 4.31 5.63
CA SER A 69 23.40 3.34 6.51
C SER A 69 23.45 3.79 7.98
N TYR A 70 23.65 5.08 8.26
CA TYR A 70 23.65 5.59 9.63
C TYR A 70 22.25 5.56 10.24
N TYR A 71 21.21 5.78 9.44
CA TYR A 71 19.82 5.63 9.88
C TYR A 71 19.50 4.18 10.24
N ILE A 72 19.85 3.21 9.39
CA ILE A 72 19.64 1.78 9.67
C ILE A 72 20.43 1.34 10.91
N ASP A 73 21.68 1.78 11.03
CA ASP A 73 22.47 1.51 12.22
C ASP A 73 21.88 2.15 13.48
N PHE A 74 21.28 3.34 13.36
CA PHE A 74 20.56 3.97 14.45
C PHE A 74 19.37 3.13 14.91
N ILE A 75 18.42 2.79 14.03
CA ILE A 75 17.19 2.05 14.41
C ILE A 75 17.46 0.61 14.84
N SER A 76 18.63 0.05 14.47
CA SER A 76 19.07 -1.29 14.89
C SER A 76 19.63 -1.37 16.31
N GLN A 77 19.83 -0.23 16.97
CA GLN A 77 20.34 -0.22 18.33
C GLN A 77 19.28 -0.73 19.32
N PRO A 78 19.71 -1.30 20.47
CA PRO A 78 18.81 -1.58 21.58
C PRO A 78 17.97 -0.35 21.95
N MET A 79 16.71 -0.58 22.34
CA MET A 79 15.75 0.50 22.60
C MET A 79 16.23 1.51 23.66
N GLU A 80 17.02 1.07 24.65
CA GLU A 80 17.59 1.95 25.67
C GLU A 80 18.59 2.95 25.07
N ASN A 81 19.24 2.58 23.97
CA ASN A 81 20.25 3.38 23.28
C ASN A 81 19.66 4.35 22.24
N LEU A 82 18.39 4.15 21.85
CA LEU A 82 17.66 5.06 20.97
C LEU A 82 17.34 6.37 21.71
N LYS A 83 18.06 7.43 21.35
CA LYS A 83 17.85 8.81 21.84
C LYS A 83 17.08 9.61 20.79
N PHE A 84 15.96 10.24 21.18
CA PHE A 84 15.13 11.07 20.29
C PHE A 84 15.90 12.22 19.62
N GLU A 85 16.97 12.70 20.27
CA GLU A 85 17.67 13.93 19.88
C GLU A 85 19.02 13.72 19.18
N LYS A 86 19.36 12.50 18.75
CA LYS A 86 20.54 12.35 17.88
C LYS A 86 20.23 12.90 16.50
N ALA A 87 20.36 14.21 16.39
CA ALA A 87 20.88 14.92 15.25
C ALA A 87 21.86 14.03 14.48
N ASN A 88 21.57 13.74 13.21
CA ASN A 88 22.62 13.24 12.31
C ASN A 88 23.75 14.28 12.18
N VAL A 89 24.77 14.01 11.38
CA VAL A 89 25.90 14.95 11.12
C VAL A 89 25.41 16.35 10.67
N LYS A 90 24.13 16.48 10.24
CA LYS A 90 23.46 17.71 9.79
C LYS A 90 22.35 18.22 10.74
N ASN A 91 22.27 17.75 11.98
CA ASN A 91 21.22 18.11 12.95
C ASN A 91 19.78 17.70 12.60
N GLU A 92 19.58 16.66 11.78
CA GLU A 92 18.25 16.14 11.45
C GLU A 92 17.79 15.03 12.42
N ILE A 93 16.48 14.96 12.69
CA ILE A 93 15.86 13.98 13.60
C ILE A 93 15.57 12.66 12.84
N TYR A 94 16.04 11.53 13.39
CA TYR A 94 15.82 10.20 12.80
C TYR A 94 14.43 9.59 13.06
N LEU A 95 13.83 9.89 14.21
CA LEU A 95 12.49 9.44 14.58
C LEU A 95 11.56 10.64 14.73
N ASP A 96 10.60 10.76 13.83
CA ASP A 96 9.53 11.74 13.95
C ASP A 96 8.71 11.51 15.24
N THR A 97 8.00 12.54 15.71
CA THR A 97 7.24 12.47 16.99
C THR A 97 6.22 11.34 17.01
N ASP A 98 5.66 11.03 15.85
CA ASP A 98 4.64 10.02 15.68
C ASP A 98 5.23 8.61 15.50
N CYS A 99 6.56 8.47 15.49
CA CYS A 99 7.28 7.21 15.33
C CYS A 99 7.96 6.80 16.67
N PRO A 100 7.23 6.20 17.62
CA PRO A 100 7.77 5.87 18.94
C PRO A 100 8.82 4.76 18.87
N LYS A 101 9.79 4.80 19.78
CA LYS A 101 10.59 3.61 20.07
C LYS A 101 9.77 2.59 20.86
N PHE A 102 9.91 1.31 20.52
CA PHE A 102 9.28 0.20 21.24
C PHE A 102 10.19 -1.04 21.23
N THR A 103 9.92 -1.99 22.13
CA THR A 103 10.68 -3.24 22.23
C THR A 103 10.55 -4.03 20.93
N GLY A 104 11.69 -4.40 20.34
CA GLY A 104 11.73 -5.11 19.06
C GLY A 104 11.49 -4.22 17.83
N LEU A 105 11.70 -2.90 17.92
CA LEU A 105 11.56 -1.98 16.79
C LEU A 105 12.30 -2.46 15.54
N PHE A 106 13.57 -2.87 15.67
CA PHE A 106 14.33 -3.32 14.51
C PHE A 106 13.80 -4.63 13.94
N ASP A 107 13.46 -5.60 14.80
CA ASP A 107 12.86 -6.87 14.38
C ASP A 107 11.56 -6.63 13.58
N TYR A 108 10.71 -5.70 14.04
CA TYR A 108 9.54 -5.24 13.30
C TYR A 108 9.92 -4.71 11.91
N CYS A 109 10.93 -3.82 11.83
CA CYS A 109 11.40 -3.28 10.55
C CYS A 109 11.92 -4.38 9.62
N GLN A 110 12.63 -5.38 10.15
CA GLN A 110 13.15 -6.51 9.38
C GLN A 110 12.03 -7.37 8.81
N LEU A 111 10.97 -7.65 9.57
CA LEU A 111 9.83 -8.41 9.08
C LEU A 111 9.05 -7.64 8.02
N ILE A 112 8.80 -6.35 8.24
CA ILE A 112 8.12 -5.48 7.27
C ILE A 112 8.86 -5.48 5.91
N ALA A 113 10.17 -5.24 5.93
CA ALA A 113 10.98 -5.25 4.71
C ALA A 113 11.10 -6.65 4.09
N GLY A 114 11.25 -7.69 4.92
CA GLY A 114 11.43 -9.08 4.49
C GLY A 114 10.23 -9.60 3.70
N GLY A 115 9.01 -9.31 4.16
CA GLY A 115 7.77 -9.74 3.48
C GLY A 115 7.66 -9.18 2.06
N SER A 116 7.89 -7.88 1.89
CA SER A 116 7.76 -7.22 0.58
C SER A 116 8.90 -7.57 -0.37
N LEU A 117 10.12 -7.77 0.14
CA LEU A 117 11.24 -8.31 -0.64
C LEU A 117 10.98 -9.74 -1.11
N ALA A 118 10.46 -10.61 -0.23
CA ALA A 118 10.11 -11.99 -0.57
C ALA A 118 8.98 -12.06 -1.62
N ALA A 119 7.98 -11.17 -1.52
CA ALA A 119 6.93 -11.00 -2.51
C ALA A 119 7.49 -10.58 -3.88
N ALA A 120 8.36 -9.57 -3.93
CA ALA A 120 9.00 -9.12 -5.16
C ALA A 120 9.89 -10.18 -5.81
N ARG A 121 10.68 -10.92 -5.01
CA ARG A 121 11.51 -12.04 -5.49
C ARG A 121 10.66 -13.16 -6.08
N SER A 122 9.56 -13.50 -5.43
CA SER A 122 8.63 -14.53 -5.92
C SER A 122 8.01 -14.16 -7.26
N LEU A 123 7.62 -12.90 -7.47
CA LEU A 123 7.15 -12.44 -8.78
C LEU A 123 8.26 -12.46 -9.83
N ASN A 124 9.45 -11.92 -9.54
CA ASN A 124 10.58 -11.92 -10.47
C ASN A 124 10.99 -13.32 -10.90
N ASN A 125 10.91 -14.30 -9.99
CA ASN A 125 11.24 -15.69 -10.26
C ASN A 125 10.08 -16.48 -10.92
N GLY A 126 8.94 -15.82 -11.17
CA GLY A 126 7.77 -16.45 -11.79
C GLY A 126 7.07 -17.48 -10.89
N PHE A 127 7.26 -17.42 -9.57
CA PHE A 127 6.61 -18.33 -8.60
C PHE A 127 5.10 -18.10 -8.53
N CYS A 128 4.67 -16.84 -8.57
CA CYS A 128 3.26 -16.45 -8.54
C CYS A 128 2.96 -15.37 -9.59
N ASP A 129 1.67 -15.12 -9.81
CA ASP A 129 1.18 -14.03 -10.65
C ASP A 129 0.63 -12.87 -9.78
N ILE A 130 0.20 -13.19 -8.55
CA ILE A 130 -0.14 -12.24 -7.48
C ILE A 130 0.63 -12.62 -6.21
N ALA A 131 1.33 -11.66 -5.61
CA ALA A 131 1.89 -11.78 -4.28
C ALA A 131 1.13 -10.87 -3.30
N ILE A 132 0.72 -11.38 -2.15
CA ILE A 132 -0.03 -10.63 -1.13
C ILE A 132 0.83 -10.55 0.13
N ASN A 133 1.15 -9.33 0.58
CA ASN A 133 1.79 -9.08 1.87
C ASN A 133 1.06 -7.96 2.60
N TRP A 134 0.02 -8.30 3.35
CA TRP A 134 -0.72 -7.32 4.16
C TRP A 134 0.10 -6.72 5.29
N GLY A 135 1.22 -7.35 5.67
CA GLY A 135 2.17 -6.81 6.64
C GLY A 135 2.88 -5.55 6.17
N GLY A 136 3.11 -5.39 4.86
CA GLY A 136 3.87 -4.28 4.28
C GLY A 136 3.03 -3.03 3.94
N GLY A 137 3.57 -2.18 3.08
CA GLY A 137 2.91 -0.97 2.59
C GLY A 137 3.25 0.31 3.39
N LEU A 138 4.37 0.34 4.11
CA LEU A 138 4.77 1.46 4.97
C LEU A 138 5.40 2.59 4.13
N HIS A 139 4.53 3.29 3.38
CA HIS A 139 4.90 4.19 2.29
C HIS A 139 5.48 5.55 2.71
N HIS A 140 5.41 5.94 3.98
CA HIS A 140 5.87 7.27 4.44
C HIS A 140 7.36 7.33 4.78
N ALA A 141 7.99 6.19 5.08
CA ALA A 141 9.38 6.15 5.53
C ALA A 141 10.30 6.83 4.50
N LYS A 142 11.17 7.73 4.97
CA LYS A 142 12.15 8.42 4.12
C LYS A 142 13.44 7.63 4.05
N TRP A 143 14.29 7.96 3.09
CA TRP A 143 15.60 7.30 2.96
C TRP A 143 16.43 7.41 4.26
N ASN A 144 16.32 8.51 5.01
CA ASN A 144 17.14 8.77 6.20
C ASN A 144 16.37 9.00 7.51
N ARG A 145 15.05 8.77 7.57
CA ARG A 145 14.27 8.96 8.81
C ARG A 145 12.94 8.22 8.79
N ALA A 146 12.45 7.87 9.97
CA ALA A 146 11.08 7.40 10.17
C ALA A 146 10.09 8.57 10.02
N TYR A 147 8.91 8.30 9.48
CA TYR A 147 7.88 9.32 9.24
C TYR A 147 6.50 8.67 9.14
N GLY A 148 5.46 9.24 9.77
CA GLY A 148 4.08 8.74 9.66
C GLY A 148 3.93 7.25 10.01
N PHE A 149 4.40 6.84 11.19
CA PHE A 149 4.44 5.44 11.66
C PHE A 149 5.37 4.49 10.89
N CYS A 150 6.02 4.96 9.82
CA CYS A 150 6.83 4.14 8.93
C CYS A 150 8.32 4.33 9.21
N TYR A 151 9.04 3.23 9.46
CA TYR A 151 10.48 3.25 9.75
C TYR A 151 11.32 2.80 8.55
N VAL A 152 10.90 1.73 7.86
CA VAL A 152 11.54 1.23 6.65
C VAL A 152 10.51 1.25 5.53
N ASN A 153 10.92 1.70 4.34
CA ASN A 153 10.04 1.84 3.18
C ASN A 153 10.07 0.54 2.37
N ASP A 154 9.27 -0.44 2.81
CA ASP A 154 9.21 -1.75 2.16
C ASP A 154 8.66 -1.71 0.71
N PRO A 155 7.75 -0.80 0.31
CA PRO A 155 7.41 -0.65 -1.11
C PRO A 155 8.62 -0.25 -1.97
N VAL A 156 9.45 0.69 -1.52
CA VAL A 156 10.65 1.11 -2.27
C VAL A 156 11.62 -0.07 -2.43
N LEU A 157 11.88 -0.83 -1.37
CA LEU A 157 12.73 -2.01 -1.43
C LEU A 157 12.19 -3.07 -2.41
N ALA A 158 10.87 -3.34 -2.36
CA ALA A 158 10.22 -4.25 -3.30
C ALA A 158 10.31 -3.76 -4.75
N ILE A 159 10.10 -2.47 -5.01
CA ILE A 159 10.21 -1.89 -6.35
C ILE A 159 11.65 -1.98 -6.87
N VAL A 160 12.66 -1.69 -6.04
CA VAL A 160 14.07 -1.84 -6.43
C VAL A 160 14.40 -3.29 -6.78
N GLU A 161 13.87 -4.25 -6.04
CA GLU A 161 14.00 -5.68 -6.37
C GLU A 161 13.31 -6.01 -7.71
N LEU A 162 12.09 -5.54 -7.95
CA LEU A 162 11.36 -5.73 -9.21
C LEU A 162 12.10 -5.13 -10.42
N LEU A 163 12.73 -3.97 -10.25
CA LEU A 163 13.49 -3.27 -11.30
C LEU A 163 14.71 -4.05 -11.81
N LYS A 164 15.14 -5.13 -11.15
CA LYS A 164 16.17 -6.03 -11.66
C LYS A 164 15.76 -6.76 -12.94
N TYR A 165 14.46 -7.04 -13.10
CA TYR A 165 13.91 -7.80 -14.23
C TYR A 165 12.82 -7.04 -15.00
N ASN A 166 12.22 -6.02 -14.39
CA ASN A 166 11.13 -5.24 -14.96
C ASN A 166 11.60 -3.88 -15.43
N ARG A 167 11.33 -3.50 -16.68
CA ARG A 167 11.73 -2.20 -17.22
C ARG A 167 10.94 -1.06 -16.58
N ARG A 168 9.64 -1.27 -16.37
CA ARG A 168 8.68 -0.29 -15.83
C ARG A 168 7.85 -0.91 -14.72
N VAL A 169 7.86 -0.28 -13.55
CA VAL A 169 7.02 -0.64 -12.39
C VAL A 169 5.99 0.47 -12.18
N LEU A 170 4.71 0.11 -12.02
CA LEU A 170 3.69 1.06 -11.55
C LEU A 170 3.48 0.85 -10.05
N TYR A 171 3.65 1.92 -9.27
CA TYR A 171 3.22 1.96 -7.88
C TYR A 171 1.87 2.69 -7.81
N LEU A 172 0.84 1.98 -7.35
CA LEU A 172 -0.53 2.49 -7.22
C LEU A 172 -0.91 2.50 -5.74
N ASP A 173 -1.35 3.65 -5.23
CA ASP A 173 -1.58 3.88 -3.82
C ASP A 173 -2.99 4.40 -3.58
N ILE A 174 -3.77 3.66 -2.78
CA ILE A 174 -5.15 3.99 -2.40
C ILE A 174 -5.31 4.24 -0.88
N ASP A 175 -4.19 4.43 -0.16
CA ASP A 175 -4.19 4.94 1.21
C ASP A 175 -4.88 6.31 1.29
N CYS A 176 -5.46 6.65 2.45
CA CYS A 176 -5.99 7.99 2.65
C CYS A 176 -4.89 9.07 2.59
N HIS A 177 -3.64 8.71 2.91
CA HIS A 177 -2.50 9.62 2.92
C HIS A 177 -1.71 9.53 1.62
N HIS A 178 -1.08 10.65 1.23
CA HIS A 178 -0.20 10.65 0.07
C HIS A 178 1.01 9.74 0.30
N GLY A 179 1.30 8.85 -0.66
CA GLY A 179 2.45 7.93 -0.68
C GLY A 179 3.80 8.62 -0.92
N ASP A 180 4.09 9.63 -0.10
CA ASP A 180 5.15 10.61 -0.28
C ASP A 180 6.57 10.05 -0.16
N GLY A 181 6.79 8.98 0.61
CA GLY A 181 8.09 8.31 0.69
C GLY A 181 8.43 7.55 -0.59
N VAL A 182 7.44 6.89 -1.20
CA VAL A 182 7.62 6.16 -2.46
C VAL A 182 7.74 7.14 -3.62
N GLU A 183 6.91 8.19 -3.67
CA GLU A 183 7.05 9.27 -4.64
C GLU A 183 8.44 9.89 -4.60
N ALA A 184 8.92 10.30 -3.42
CA ALA A 184 10.23 10.94 -3.28
C ALA A 184 11.39 10.03 -3.73
N ALA A 185 11.31 8.73 -3.46
CA ALA A 185 12.34 7.76 -3.86
C ALA A 185 12.50 7.63 -5.39
N PHE A 186 11.43 7.88 -6.14
CA PHE A 186 11.40 7.69 -7.59
C PHE A 186 11.11 8.97 -8.39
N TYR A 187 11.11 10.13 -7.74
CA TYR A 187 10.68 11.41 -8.32
C TYR A 187 11.44 11.84 -9.58
N SER A 188 12.66 11.32 -9.77
CA SER A 188 13.54 11.67 -10.89
C SER A 188 13.74 10.56 -11.94
N THR A 189 12.98 9.46 -11.91
CA THR A 189 13.11 8.34 -12.85
C THR A 189 11.82 8.08 -13.64
N ASN A 190 11.95 7.61 -14.88
CA ASN A 190 10.84 7.13 -15.70
C ASN A 190 10.64 5.61 -15.64
N ARG A 191 11.46 4.89 -14.85
CA ARG A 191 11.32 3.43 -14.69
C ARG A 191 10.28 3.04 -13.63
N VAL A 192 9.84 4.00 -12.82
CA VAL A 192 8.77 3.83 -11.85
C VAL A 192 7.80 4.98 -12.05
N MET A 193 6.51 4.66 -12.15
CA MET A 193 5.44 5.65 -12.12
C MET A 193 4.70 5.53 -10.79
N THR A 194 4.55 6.63 -10.07
CA THR A 194 3.77 6.68 -8.83
C THR A 194 2.42 7.31 -9.10
N LEU A 195 1.35 6.63 -8.69
CA LEU A 195 -0.02 7.10 -8.79
C LEU A 195 -0.68 7.00 -7.42
N SER A 196 -1.01 8.13 -6.80
CA SER A 196 -1.59 8.17 -5.46
C SER A 196 -2.93 8.91 -5.45
N PHE A 197 -3.93 8.29 -4.81
CA PHE A 197 -5.26 8.85 -4.55
C PHE A 197 -5.40 9.10 -3.05
N HIS A 198 -5.42 10.35 -2.63
CA HIS A 198 -5.30 10.67 -1.20
C HIS A 198 -6.09 11.92 -0.82
N LEU A 199 -6.41 12.05 0.46
CA LEU A 199 -6.97 13.28 1.00
C LEU A 199 -5.91 14.39 0.98
N TYR A 200 -6.24 15.53 0.39
CA TYR A 200 -5.36 16.69 0.33
C TYR A 200 -6.14 17.94 0.79
N GLU A 201 -6.14 18.16 2.11
CA GLU A 201 -6.71 19.36 2.74
C GLU A 201 -5.69 20.01 3.66
N LYS A 202 -5.94 21.28 4.03
CA LYS A 202 -5.07 22.02 4.95
C LYS A 202 -4.93 21.24 6.27
N ASN A 203 -3.69 21.06 6.73
CA ASN A 203 -3.33 20.33 7.94
C ASN A 203 -3.62 18.81 7.90
N PHE A 204 -3.82 18.22 6.72
CA PHE A 204 -3.83 16.76 6.58
C PHE A 204 -2.41 16.26 6.27
N PHE A 205 -1.97 15.22 6.97
CA PHE A 205 -0.66 14.62 6.78
C PHE A 205 -0.58 13.92 5.41
N PRO A 206 0.56 13.91 4.69
CA PRO A 206 1.85 14.54 5.00
C PRO A 206 1.96 16.00 4.52
N GLY A 207 0.92 16.56 3.91
CA GLY A 207 0.93 17.93 3.36
C GLY A 207 1.60 18.06 1.98
N THR A 208 1.92 16.94 1.32
CA THR A 208 2.43 16.85 -0.06
C THR A 208 1.42 16.14 -0.95
N GLY A 209 1.74 15.94 -2.24
CA GLY A 209 0.83 15.28 -3.19
C GLY A 209 -0.08 16.28 -3.91
N ASN A 210 0.42 17.49 -4.14
CA ASN A 210 -0.28 18.44 -4.97
C ASN A 210 -0.39 17.87 -6.40
N MET A 211 -1.49 18.13 -7.08
CA MET A 211 -1.66 17.70 -8.48
C MET A 211 -0.60 18.26 -9.44
N ASN A 212 0.11 19.32 -9.06
CA ASN A 212 1.23 19.88 -9.83
C ASN A 212 2.59 19.21 -9.50
N ASP A 213 2.65 18.35 -8.50
CA ASP A 213 3.83 17.56 -8.17
C ASP A 213 3.90 16.38 -9.14
N ILE A 214 4.59 16.59 -10.27
CA ILE A 214 4.56 15.67 -11.43
C ILE A 214 5.91 14.99 -11.73
N GLY A 215 6.86 15.06 -10.79
CA GLY A 215 8.22 14.56 -10.97
C GLY A 215 9.17 15.56 -11.64
N VAL A 216 10.45 15.20 -11.76
CA VAL A 216 11.53 16.06 -12.28
C VAL A 216 12.48 15.30 -13.17
N GLY A 217 13.19 16.01 -14.05
CA GLY A 217 14.19 15.39 -14.93
C GLY A 217 13.58 14.26 -15.76
N ALA A 218 14.19 13.07 -15.72
CA ALA A 218 13.65 11.91 -16.40
C ALA A 218 12.30 11.43 -15.82
N GLY A 219 12.00 11.73 -14.56
CA GLY A 219 10.74 11.40 -13.90
C GLY A 219 9.61 12.39 -14.14
N LEU A 220 9.81 13.43 -14.97
CA LEU A 220 8.74 14.36 -15.31
C LEU A 220 7.55 13.59 -15.93
N HIS A 221 6.33 13.90 -15.48
CA HIS A 221 5.07 13.22 -15.78
C HIS A 221 4.93 11.79 -15.22
N HIS A 222 5.93 11.28 -14.50
CA HIS A 222 5.91 9.94 -13.89
C HIS A 222 5.54 9.94 -12.41
N SER A 223 5.22 11.10 -11.81
CA SER A 223 4.37 11.14 -10.63
C SER A 223 3.00 11.71 -10.99
N SER A 224 1.94 11.08 -10.48
CA SER A 224 0.55 11.48 -10.69
C SER A 224 -0.21 11.44 -9.38
N ASN A 225 -0.62 12.63 -8.94
CA ASN A 225 -1.32 12.84 -7.68
C ASN A 225 -2.78 13.19 -7.92
N VAL A 226 -3.68 12.49 -7.23
CA VAL A 226 -5.13 12.68 -7.29
C VAL A 226 -5.58 13.21 -5.93
N PRO A 227 -5.48 14.54 -5.69
CA PRO A 227 -5.87 15.13 -4.42
C PRO A 227 -7.38 15.12 -4.26
N LEU A 228 -7.87 14.48 -3.21
CA LEU A 228 -9.28 14.33 -2.86
C LEU A 228 -9.63 15.21 -1.66
N LYS A 229 -10.93 15.43 -1.44
CA LYS A 229 -11.47 16.08 -0.25
C LYS A 229 -12.19 15.06 0.64
N MET A 230 -12.53 15.49 1.86
CA MET A 230 -13.23 14.64 2.82
C MET A 230 -14.55 14.08 2.25
N GLY A 231 -14.89 12.86 2.68
CA GLY A 231 -16.21 12.27 2.45
C GLY A 231 -16.46 11.70 1.06
N ILE A 232 -15.43 11.48 0.23
CA ILE A 232 -15.61 10.87 -1.09
C ILE A 232 -16.33 9.52 -0.97
N THR A 233 -17.30 9.30 -1.86
CA THR A 233 -18.12 8.07 -1.88
C THR A 233 -17.55 7.04 -2.85
N ASP A 234 -17.99 5.78 -2.72
CA ASP A 234 -17.66 4.70 -3.67
C ASP A 234 -17.89 5.11 -5.13
N HIS A 235 -19.02 5.77 -5.40
CA HIS A 235 -19.41 6.17 -6.76
C HIS A 235 -18.45 7.21 -7.34
N ASP A 236 -18.15 8.27 -6.58
CA ASP A 236 -17.26 9.35 -7.04
C ASP A 236 -15.81 8.88 -7.16
N TYR A 237 -15.37 8.01 -6.24
CA TYR A 237 -14.04 7.41 -6.29
C TYR A 237 -13.87 6.52 -7.53
N GLU A 238 -14.88 5.70 -7.85
CA GLU A 238 -14.87 4.86 -9.06
C GLU A 238 -14.82 5.69 -10.36
N GLN A 239 -15.54 6.83 -10.41
CA GLN A 239 -15.56 7.73 -11.56
C GLN A 239 -14.19 8.32 -11.91
N ILE A 240 -13.28 8.46 -10.94
CA ILE A 240 -11.93 8.96 -11.18
C ILE A 240 -10.90 7.83 -11.28
N PHE A 241 -11.03 6.80 -10.44
CA PHE A 241 -10.05 5.73 -10.35
C PHE A 241 -9.94 4.97 -11.67
N LYS A 242 -11.07 4.47 -12.20
CA LYS A 242 -11.05 3.65 -13.42
C LYS A 242 -10.50 4.39 -14.64
N PRO A 243 -10.93 5.63 -14.97
CA PRO A 243 -10.38 6.33 -16.11
C PRO A 243 -8.90 6.68 -15.96
N ILE A 244 -8.47 7.14 -14.78
CA ILE A 244 -7.06 7.51 -14.53
C ILE A 244 -6.17 6.29 -14.64
N VAL A 245 -6.49 5.21 -13.91
CA VAL A 245 -5.70 3.98 -13.93
C VAL A 245 -5.69 3.37 -15.33
N SER A 246 -6.81 3.37 -16.07
CA SER A 246 -6.85 2.89 -17.46
C SER A 246 -5.87 3.66 -18.35
N ASN A 247 -5.86 4.98 -18.25
CA ASN A 247 -5.00 5.82 -19.07
C ASN A 247 -3.52 5.65 -18.70
N VAL A 248 -3.23 5.53 -17.40
CA VAL A 248 -1.88 5.22 -16.90
C VAL A 248 -1.39 3.88 -17.46
N LEU A 249 -2.19 2.83 -17.38
CA LEU A 249 -1.81 1.52 -17.93
C LEU A 249 -1.60 1.57 -19.45
N GLN A 250 -2.44 2.31 -20.18
CA GLN A 250 -2.30 2.47 -21.64
C GLN A 250 -1.03 3.24 -22.03
N ARG A 251 -0.71 4.33 -21.31
CA ARG A 251 0.42 5.20 -21.63
C ARG A 251 1.73 4.61 -21.14
N TYR A 252 1.79 4.26 -19.87
CA TYR A 252 3.00 3.83 -19.19
C TYR A 252 3.33 2.35 -19.44
N GLN A 253 2.33 1.50 -19.70
CA GLN A 253 2.51 0.07 -20.00
C GLN A 253 3.46 -0.63 -19.01
N PRO A 254 3.14 -0.67 -17.70
CA PRO A 254 4.00 -1.28 -16.70
C PRO A 254 4.14 -2.79 -16.93
N ASN A 255 5.30 -3.35 -16.58
CA ASN A 255 5.53 -4.79 -16.60
C ASN A 255 4.96 -5.46 -15.33
N VAL A 256 4.92 -4.72 -14.23
CA VAL A 256 4.47 -5.17 -12.90
C VAL A 256 3.86 -4.00 -12.16
N ILE A 257 2.87 -4.30 -11.31
CA ILE A 257 2.20 -3.33 -10.45
C ILE A 257 2.50 -3.68 -8.99
N VAL A 258 2.85 -2.67 -8.19
CA VAL A 258 2.82 -2.73 -6.73
C VAL A 258 1.65 -1.87 -6.28
N MET A 259 0.61 -2.48 -5.73
CA MET A 259 -0.58 -1.80 -5.25
C MET A 259 -0.57 -1.78 -3.73
N GLN A 260 -0.54 -0.58 -3.16
CA GLN A 260 -0.72 -0.35 -1.73
C GLN A 260 -2.22 -0.23 -1.47
N CYS A 261 -2.74 -1.04 -0.54
CA CYS A 261 -4.16 -1.13 -0.22
C CYS A 261 -4.41 -0.59 1.20
N GLY A 262 -4.01 0.65 1.46
CA GLY A 262 -4.20 1.33 2.73
C GLY A 262 -5.68 1.47 3.10
N THR A 263 -6.08 0.88 4.22
CA THR A 263 -7.50 0.74 4.62
C THR A 263 -8.01 1.90 5.47
N ASP A 264 -7.20 2.93 5.69
CA ASP A 264 -7.66 4.17 6.34
C ASP A 264 -8.46 5.08 5.40
N SER A 265 -8.54 4.75 4.11
CA SER A 265 -9.49 5.33 3.17
C SER A 265 -10.94 4.83 3.37
N LEU A 266 -11.14 3.80 4.21
CA LEU A 266 -12.46 3.26 4.54
C LEU A 266 -13.27 4.20 5.44
N ALA A 267 -14.59 4.11 5.29
CA ALA A 267 -15.56 4.82 6.09
C ALA A 267 -15.37 4.55 7.59
N GLY A 268 -15.39 5.63 8.36
CA GLY A 268 -15.34 5.57 9.81
C GLY A 268 -13.96 5.29 10.40
N ASP A 269 -12.88 5.22 9.60
CA ASP A 269 -11.51 5.08 10.11
C ASP A 269 -11.14 6.15 11.17
N ARG A 270 -10.21 5.82 12.08
CA ARG A 270 -9.83 6.71 13.18
C ARG A 270 -9.10 7.96 12.70
N LEU A 271 -8.21 7.84 11.70
CA LEU A 271 -7.36 8.94 11.21
C LEU A 271 -7.80 9.43 9.83
N GLY A 272 -8.20 8.51 8.95
CA GLY A 272 -8.72 8.85 7.63
C GLY A 272 -10.06 9.56 7.67
N ARG A 273 -10.39 10.24 6.57
CA ARG A 273 -11.62 11.04 6.44
C ARG A 273 -12.30 10.88 5.07
N LEU A 274 -11.96 9.82 4.34
CA LEU A 274 -12.73 9.37 3.18
C LEU A 274 -13.96 8.56 3.66
N ASN A 275 -14.81 8.13 2.73
CA ASN A 275 -16.07 7.44 3.07
C ASN A 275 -16.31 6.21 2.20
N LEU A 276 -15.25 5.43 1.93
CA LEU A 276 -15.33 4.23 1.11
C LEU A 276 -15.87 3.04 1.89
N THR A 277 -16.75 2.26 1.28
CA THR A 277 -17.13 0.95 1.82
C THR A 277 -16.09 -0.10 1.44
N LEU A 278 -16.21 -1.30 2.02
CA LEU A 278 -15.41 -2.45 1.58
C LEU A 278 -15.54 -2.70 0.08
N LYS A 279 -16.75 -2.52 -0.48
CA LYS A 279 -17.01 -2.72 -1.90
C LYS A 279 -16.32 -1.66 -2.75
N GLY A 280 -16.40 -0.39 -2.37
CA GLY A 280 -15.74 0.72 -3.08
C GLY A 280 -14.24 0.53 -3.14
N HIS A 281 -13.62 0.23 -1.99
CA HIS A 281 -12.18 -0.03 -1.89
C HIS A 281 -11.77 -1.26 -2.71
N SER A 282 -12.44 -2.39 -2.49
CA SER A 282 -12.11 -3.67 -3.14
C SER A 282 -12.37 -3.66 -4.65
N ASN A 283 -13.26 -2.79 -5.15
CA ASN A 283 -13.45 -2.58 -6.59
C ASN A 283 -12.18 -2.04 -7.28
N CYS A 284 -11.34 -1.29 -6.56
CA CYS A 284 -10.05 -0.83 -7.07
C CYS A 284 -9.12 -2.01 -7.32
N VAL A 285 -8.99 -2.90 -6.33
CA VAL A 285 -8.19 -4.13 -6.41
C VAL A 285 -8.72 -5.05 -7.52
N LYS A 286 -10.04 -5.28 -7.57
CA LYS A 286 -10.70 -6.06 -8.64
C LYS A 286 -10.41 -5.51 -10.03
N PHE A 287 -10.45 -4.19 -10.18
CA PHE A 287 -10.16 -3.55 -11.46
C PHE A 287 -8.71 -3.76 -11.90
N VAL A 288 -7.74 -3.62 -10.99
CA VAL A 288 -6.31 -3.82 -11.28
C VAL A 288 -6.03 -5.30 -11.59
N ILE A 289 -6.60 -6.23 -10.84
CA ILE A 289 -6.51 -7.68 -11.08
C ILE A 289 -6.99 -8.03 -12.49
N SER A 290 -8.10 -7.43 -12.95
CA SER A 290 -8.67 -7.70 -14.28
C SER A 290 -7.75 -7.33 -15.46
N LYS A 291 -6.64 -6.63 -15.20
CA LYS A 291 -5.67 -6.21 -16.23
C LYS A 291 -4.63 -7.28 -16.54
N ASN A 292 -4.58 -8.37 -15.77
CA ASN A 292 -3.66 -9.48 -15.99
C ASN A 292 -2.18 -9.07 -16.06
N ILE A 293 -1.80 -8.08 -15.24
CA ILE A 293 -0.41 -7.67 -15.03
C ILE A 293 0.07 -8.30 -13.71
N PRO A 294 1.32 -8.81 -13.63
CA PRO A 294 1.93 -9.25 -12.38
C PRO A 294 1.74 -8.21 -11.27
N LEU A 295 1.34 -8.66 -10.07
CA LEU A 295 0.81 -7.75 -9.04
C LEU A 295 1.34 -8.11 -7.63
N ILE A 296 1.86 -7.12 -6.92
CA ILE A 296 1.99 -7.19 -5.45
C ILE A 296 0.82 -6.40 -4.83
N LEU A 297 0.11 -7.01 -3.91
CA LEU A 297 -0.82 -6.35 -3.00
C LEU A 297 -0.13 -6.16 -1.65
N LEU A 298 0.02 -4.91 -1.22
CA LEU A 298 0.55 -4.54 0.09
C LEU A 298 -0.57 -4.00 0.98
N GLY A 299 -0.34 -4.03 2.29
CA GLY A 299 -1.20 -3.38 3.27
C GLY A 299 -1.07 -1.84 3.22
N GLY A 300 -0.79 -1.23 4.38
CA GLY A 300 -0.74 0.23 4.50
C GLY A 300 -1.38 0.77 5.78
N GLY A 301 -1.94 1.97 5.73
CA GLY A 301 -2.78 2.54 6.78
C GLY A 301 -4.01 1.68 7.11
N GLY A 302 -4.73 2.04 8.17
CA GLY A 302 -5.90 1.30 8.65
C GLY A 302 -5.92 1.19 10.17
N TYR A 303 -6.66 2.08 10.81
CA TYR A 303 -6.60 2.31 12.26
C TYR A 303 -7.86 1.85 12.99
N ARG A 304 -8.71 1.09 12.29
CA ARG A 304 -9.71 0.18 12.84
C ARG A 304 -9.35 -1.26 12.47
N PRO A 305 -8.65 -2.01 13.35
CA PRO A 305 -8.11 -3.33 13.03
C PRO A 305 -9.11 -4.32 12.42
N ALA A 306 -10.33 -4.41 12.96
CA ALA A 306 -11.37 -5.27 12.42
C ALA A 306 -11.80 -4.88 11.00
N ASN A 307 -11.85 -3.59 10.67
CA ASN A 307 -12.21 -3.11 9.34
C ASN A 307 -11.08 -3.34 8.33
N ALA A 308 -9.82 -3.14 8.73
CA ALA A 308 -8.66 -3.49 7.93
C ALA A 308 -8.69 -4.99 7.57
N ALA A 309 -8.94 -5.84 8.58
CA ALA A 309 -9.03 -7.28 8.40
C ALA A 309 -10.18 -7.69 7.47
N ARG A 310 -11.38 -7.11 7.62
CA ARG A 310 -12.51 -7.32 6.69
C ARG A 310 -12.13 -6.97 5.25
N CYS A 311 -11.48 -5.84 5.04
CA CYS A 311 -11.10 -5.35 3.71
C CYS A 311 -10.07 -6.26 3.05
N TRP A 312 -8.95 -6.50 3.71
CA TRP A 312 -7.88 -7.34 3.17
C TRP A 312 -8.32 -8.79 2.96
N THR A 313 -9.24 -9.32 3.78
CA THR A 313 -9.85 -10.64 3.55
C THR A 313 -10.67 -10.66 2.26
N LEU A 314 -11.53 -9.65 2.04
CA LEU A 314 -12.32 -9.55 0.81
C LEU A 314 -11.41 -9.38 -0.43
N GLU A 315 -10.36 -8.57 -0.32
CA GLU A 315 -9.39 -8.37 -1.40
C GLU A 315 -8.56 -9.63 -1.69
N THR A 316 -8.27 -10.44 -0.67
CA THR A 316 -7.66 -11.77 -0.83
C THR A 316 -8.59 -12.70 -1.59
N ALA A 317 -9.88 -12.74 -1.25
CA ALA A 317 -10.86 -13.53 -2.00
C ALA A 317 -10.99 -13.07 -3.46
N ILE A 318 -10.97 -11.76 -3.72
CA ILE A 318 -10.98 -11.22 -5.09
C ILE A 318 -9.73 -11.65 -5.87
N ALA A 319 -8.55 -11.63 -5.25
CA ALA A 319 -7.32 -12.14 -5.86
C ALA A 319 -7.41 -13.62 -6.24
N LEU A 320 -8.19 -14.38 -5.47
CA LEU A 320 -8.46 -15.80 -5.70
C LEU A 320 -9.65 -16.06 -6.62
N GLU A 321 -10.39 -15.05 -7.05
CA GLU A 321 -11.66 -15.20 -7.80
C GLU A 321 -12.71 -15.99 -7.00
N GLU A 322 -12.78 -15.74 -5.69
CA GLU A 322 -13.70 -16.39 -4.76
C GLU A 322 -14.79 -15.42 -4.26
N GLU A 323 -15.99 -15.96 -4.06
CA GLU A 323 -17.07 -15.25 -3.39
C GLU A 323 -17.11 -15.65 -1.91
N LEU A 324 -17.25 -14.67 -1.03
CA LEU A 324 -17.34 -14.91 0.41
C LEU A 324 -18.77 -14.75 0.91
N PRO A 325 -19.24 -15.59 1.85
CA PRO A 325 -20.45 -15.30 2.57
C PRO A 325 -20.28 -14.06 3.45
N ILE A 326 -21.36 -13.30 3.57
CA ILE A 326 -21.38 -12.06 4.35
C ILE A 326 -21.14 -12.28 5.85
N SER A 327 -21.51 -13.45 6.38
CA SER A 327 -21.30 -13.80 7.78
C SER A 327 -19.84 -14.14 8.02
N ILE A 328 -19.28 -13.60 9.10
CA ILE A 328 -17.93 -13.96 9.55
C ILE A 328 -17.97 -15.37 10.14
N PRO A 329 -17.03 -16.27 9.78
CA PRO A 329 -16.95 -17.61 10.34
C PRO A 329 -16.56 -17.57 11.83
N GLU A 330 -16.92 -18.61 12.58
CA GLU A 330 -16.47 -18.77 13.97
C GLU A 330 -14.96 -19.05 13.99
N ILE A 331 -14.18 -18.04 14.38
CA ILE A 331 -12.71 -18.03 14.41
C ILE A 331 -12.20 -17.54 15.76
N GLU A 332 -10.89 -17.62 16.02
CA GLU A 332 -10.30 -17.21 17.30
C GLU A 332 -10.58 -15.73 17.61
N SER A 333 -10.51 -14.89 16.59
CA SER A 333 -10.71 -13.45 16.68
C SER A 333 -12.17 -13.00 16.49
N TYR A 334 -13.15 -13.91 16.52
CA TYR A 334 -14.56 -13.63 16.19
C TYR A 334 -15.14 -12.41 16.93
N GLU A 335 -14.85 -12.28 18.21
CA GLU A 335 -15.36 -11.20 19.06
C GLU A 335 -14.89 -9.79 18.63
N TYR A 336 -13.79 -9.67 17.88
CA TYR A 336 -13.34 -8.39 17.33
C TYR A 336 -14.28 -7.83 16.26
N PHE A 337 -15.18 -8.67 15.73
CA PHE A 337 -16.11 -8.31 14.68
C PHE A 337 -17.54 -8.06 15.16
N ALA A 338 -17.75 -8.06 16.48
CA ALA A 338 -18.98 -7.62 17.11
C ALA A 338 -19.30 -6.14 16.80
N PRO A 339 -20.58 -5.74 16.89
CA PRO A 339 -21.75 -6.58 17.17
C PRO A 339 -22.37 -7.25 15.93
N GLU A 340 -21.96 -6.88 14.71
CA GLU A 340 -22.64 -7.35 13.50
C GLU A 340 -22.16 -8.71 12.99
N PHE A 341 -20.90 -9.08 13.26
CA PHE A 341 -20.28 -10.33 12.78
C PHE A 341 -20.40 -10.52 11.26
N ARG A 342 -20.25 -9.42 10.51
CA ARG A 342 -20.39 -9.38 9.04
C ARG A 342 -19.16 -8.79 8.35
N LEU A 343 -18.93 -9.24 7.12
CA LEU A 343 -17.95 -8.73 6.18
C LEU A 343 -18.50 -7.50 5.43
N GLU A 344 -18.90 -6.47 6.18
CA GLU A 344 -19.45 -5.23 5.63
C GLU A 344 -18.95 -4.02 6.41
N ILE A 345 -18.88 -2.87 5.72
CA ILE A 345 -18.68 -1.56 6.34
C ILE A 345 -19.67 -0.61 5.66
N SER A 346 -20.53 -0.01 6.47
CA SER A 346 -21.46 1.02 6.02
C SER A 346 -20.77 2.38 5.91
N PRO A 347 -21.17 3.22 4.94
CA PRO A 347 -20.76 4.63 4.92
C PRO A 347 -21.14 5.33 6.23
N VAL A 348 -20.34 6.31 6.64
CA VAL A 348 -20.65 7.19 7.76
C VAL A 348 -21.35 8.47 7.27
N SER A 349 -22.11 9.11 8.16
CA SER A 349 -22.77 10.39 7.88
C SER A 349 -21.76 11.53 7.91
N ILE A 350 -21.12 11.77 6.78
CA ILE A 350 -20.17 12.86 6.53
C ILE A 350 -20.53 13.53 5.21
N GLU A 351 -20.40 14.86 5.14
CA GLU A 351 -20.58 15.61 3.89
C GLU A 351 -19.49 15.22 2.90
N ASN A 352 -19.89 14.83 1.68
CA ASN A 352 -18.96 14.66 0.58
C ASN A 352 -18.60 16.03 -0.02
N LYS A 353 -17.37 16.48 0.25
CA LYS A 353 -16.86 17.77 -0.27
C LYS A 353 -16.35 17.69 -1.71
N ASN A 354 -16.39 16.51 -2.34
CA ASN A 354 -15.95 16.28 -3.71
C ASN A 354 -17.12 16.51 -4.67
N THR A 355 -17.44 17.78 -4.94
CA THR A 355 -18.50 18.11 -5.90
C THR A 355 -18.19 17.54 -7.28
N SER A 356 -19.20 17.24 -8.09
CA SER A 356 -18.99 16.71 -9.45
C SER A 356 -18.13 17.63 -10.32
N SER A 357 -18.21 18.95 -10.11
CA SER A 357 -17.33 19.92 -10.77
C SER A 357 -15.87 19.74 -10.38
N TYR A 358 -15.59 19.53 -9.09
CA TYR A 358 -14.24 19.28 -8.58
C TYR A 358 -13.68 17.93 -9.08
N ILE A 359 -14.49 16.88 -9.05
CA ILE A 359 -14.15 15.56 -9.60
C ILE A 359 -13.77 15.65 -11.07
N ASN A 360 -14.57 16.37 -11.87
CA ASN A 360 -14.28 16.59 -13.28
C ASN A 360 -13.00 17.40 -13.50
N ASP A 361 -12.74 18.45 -12.72
CA ASP A 361 -11.50 19.23 -12.81
C ASP A 361 -10.25 18.37 -12.52
N ILE A 362 -10.27 17.61 -11.42
CA ILE A 362 -9.18 16.68 -11.08
C ILE A 362 -8.96 15.70 -12.21
N LEU A 363 -10.04 15.05 -12.67
CA LEU A 363 -9.95 14.04 -13.72
C LEU A 363 -9.28 14.60 -14.98
N GLN A 364 -9.70 15.78 -15.45
CA GLN A 364 -9.12 16.40 -16.65
C GLN A 364 -7.65 16.76 -16.46
N ARG A 365 -7.29 17.31 -15.29
CA ARG A 365 -5.92 17.76 -15.02
C ARG A 365 -4.95 16.60 -14.81
N VAL A 366 -5.36 15.56 -14.08
CA VAL A 366 -4.56 14.34 -13.92
C VAL A 366 -4.39 13.64 -15.28
N LEU A 367 -5.46 13.48 -16.06
CA LEU A 367 -5.35 12.88 -17.40
C LEU A 367 -4.46 13.70 -18.33
N LYS A 368 -4.44 15.03 -18.22
CA LYS A 368 -3.50 15.87 -18.98
C LYS A 368 -2.04 15.52 -18.67
N ASN A 369 -1.71 15.32 -17.39
CA ASN A 369 -0.37 14.88 -16.96
C ASN A 369 -0.05 13.49 -17.52
N VAL A 370 -0.93 12.52 -17.29
CA VAL A 370 -0.75 11.12 -17.74
C VAL A 370 -0.59 11.03 -19.26
N ASN A 371 -1.36 11.82 -20.03
CA ASN A 371 -1.26 11.84 -21.49
C ASN A 371 0.05 12.47 -22.00
N SER A 372 0.83 13.14 -21.15
CA SER A 372 2.16 13.68 -21.46
C SER A 372 3.27 12.64 -21.29
N VAL A 373 2.98 11.47 -20.70
CA VAL A 373 3.90 10.34 -20.67
C VAL A 373 4.09 9.83 -22.11
N GLU A 374 5.33 9.80 -22.56
CA GLU A 374 5.68 9.21 -23.86
C GLU A 374 5.30 7.72 -23.86
N ILE A 375 4.54 7.32 -24.88
CA ILE A 375 4.20 5.91 -25.06
C ILE A 375 5.51 5.18 -25.36
N ALA A 376 5.82 4.14 -24.57
CA ALA A 376 7.01 3.33 -24.82
C ALA A 376 7.00 2.85 -26.28
N PRO A 377 8.10 3.02 -27.04
CA PRO A 377 8.14 2.55 -28.42
C PRO A 377 7.82 1.06 -28.42
N SER A 378 6.79 0.68 -29.19
CA SER A 378 6.43 -0.71 -29.41
C SER A 378 7.65 -1.39 -30.04
N ILE A 379 8.37 -2.19 -29.27
CA ILE A 379 9.40 -3.07 -29.84
C ILE A 379 8.61 -4.07 -30.67
N GLN A 380 8.68 -3.95 -32.00
CA GLN A 380 8.39 -5.08 -32.88
C GLN A 380 9.34 -6.19 -32.44
N LEU A 381 8.79 -7.23 -31.83
CA LEU A 381 9.49 -8.50 -31.71
C LEU A 381 9.63 -9.02 -33.15
N GLU A 382 10.81 -8.90 -33.73
CA GLU A 382 11.22 -9.69 -34.90
C GLU A 382 11.47 -11.15 -34.49
#